data_AF-A0A7X8CTQ9-F1
#
_entry.id   AF-A0A7X8CTQ9-F1
#
_cell.length_a   1.000
_cell.length_b   1.000
_cell.length_c   1.000
_cell.angle_alpha   90.00
_cell.angle_beta   90.00
_cell.angle_gamma   90.00
#
_symmetry.space_group_name_H-M   'P 1'
#
loop_
_entity.id
_entity.type
_entity.pdbx_description
1 polymer ?
#
loop_
_entity_poly.entity_id
_entity_poly.type
_entity_poly.pdbx_seq_one_letter_code
_entity_poly.pdbx_strand_id
1 'polypeptide(L)'
;MPFRRRRVRISSPEESWETGGPLDLQEGPEILTKGDKLFINYSCRESWTVDYRLGMLELKNPDIPITDPSSWEKTGPVFSGLFGTGHCSFVKSPDGREDWIIYHSKKSAKEGWERDIRVQKFTWDLNGYPVFGNAVRAGEEIRRPSGEMKLKK
;
A
#
# COMPACT_ATOMS: atom_id res chain seq x y z
N MET A 1 -22.23 -7.43 -28.57
CA MET A 1 -20.78 -7.14 -28.54
C MET A 1 -20.39 -6.77 -27.12
N PRO A 2 -19.36 -7.37 -26.50
CA PRO A 2 -18.94 -6.93 -25.17
C PRO A 2 -18.21 -5.59 -25.31
N PHE A 3 -18.60 -4.59 -24.52
CA PHE A 3 -17.89 -3.32 -24.39
C PHE A 3 -16.52 -3.57 -23.78
N ARG A 4 -15.50 -3.83 -24.60
CA ARG A 4 -14.11 -3.88 -24.15
C ARG A 4 -13.59 -2.46 -24.03
N ARG A 5 -13.74 -1.85 -22.85
CA ARG A 5 -13.12 -0.54 -22.57
C ARG A 5 -11.59 -0.68 -22.71
N ARG A 6 -10.96 0.31 -23.34
CA ARG A 6 -9.50 0.36 -23.53
C ARG A 6 -8.82 0.40 -22.16
N ARG A 7 -7.81 -0.45 -21.95
CA ARG A 7 -6.92 -0.34 -20.78
C ARG A 7 -6.08 0.92 -20.94
N VAL A 8 -6.02 1.75 -19.89
CA VAL A 8 -5.17 2.94 -19.86
C VAL A 8 -4.07 2.74 -18.83
N ARG A 9 -2.83 3.09 -19.22
CA ARG A 9 -1.70 3.14 -18.29
C ARG A 9 -1.75 4.48 -17.57
N ILE A 10 -2.06 4.46 -16.28
CA ILE A 10 -2.13 5.66 -15.44
C ILE A 10 -0.80 5.96 -14.73
N SER A 11 0.11 4.99 -14.68
CA SER A 11 1.42 5.14 -14.05
C SER A 11 2.42 4.10 -14.59
N SER A 12 3.70 4.44 -14.55
CA SER A 12 4.86 3.59 -14.83
C SER A 12 5.99 3.89 -13.83
N PRO A 13 6.91 2.94 -13.58
CA PRO A 13 8.08 3.19 -12.74
C PRO A 13 8.98 4.22 -13.43
N GLU A 14 9.15 5.38 -12.80
CA GLU A 14 9.89 6.53 -13.34
C GLU A 14 10.72 7.21 -12.24
N GLU A 15 10.27 7.12 -10.99
CA GLU A 15 10.93 7.75 -9.87
C GLU A 15 12.15 6.95 -9.40
N SER A 16 13.10 7.64 -8.76
CA SER A 16 14.33 7.00 -8.25
C SER A 16 14.07 5.97 -7.15
N TRP A 17 12.91 6.03 -6.48
CA TRP A 17 12.48 5.04 -5.49
C TRP A 17 11.70 3.87 -6.09
N GLU A 18 11.36 3.93 -7.39
CA GLU A 18 10.69 2.86 -8.14
C GLU A 18 11.67 2.04 -8.98
N THR A 19 12.81 2.64 -9.33
CA THR A 19 13.78 2.14 -10.30
C THR A 19 15.13 1.81 -9.65
N GLY A 20 16.06 1.24 -10.43
CA GLY A 20 17.45 1.02 -9.98
C GLY A 20 17.74 -0.39 -9.45
N GLY A 21 17.05 -1.39 -9.97
CA GLY A 21 17.23 -2.80 -9.59
C GLY A 21 17.17 -3.68 -10.84
N PRO A 22 17.13 -5.01 -10.68
CA PRO A 22 16.96 -5.92 -11.79
C PRO A 22 15.76 -5.61 -12.71
N LEU A 23 14.67 -5.07 -12.17
CA LEU A 23 13.44 -4.71 -12.89
C LEU A 23 12.80 -3.42 -12.35
N ASP A 24 12.32 -2.59 -13.28
CA ASP A 24 11.49 -1.43 -12.96
C ASP A 24 10.01 -1.87 -12.91
N LEU A 25 9.43 -1.93 -11.70
CA LEU A 25 8.13 -2.56 -11.45
C LEU A 25 7.14 -1.62 -10.74
N GLN A 26 5.87 -1.72 -11.15
CA GLN A 26 4.71 -1.32 -10.39
C GLN A 26 3.71 -2.48 -10.40
N GLU A 27 3.30 -2.94 -9.23
CA GLU A 27 2.42 -4.10 -9.09
C GLU A 27 1.52 -3.99 -7.85
N GLY A 28 0.61 -4.95 -7.68
CA GLY A 28 -0.26 -5.06 -6.51
C GLY A 28 -1.02 -3.77 -6.16
N PRO A 29 -1.82 -3.20 -7.10
CA PRO A 29 -2.58 -1.99 -6.83
C PRO A 29 -3.69 -2.27 -5.82
N GLU A 30 -3.83 -1.41 -4.82
CA GLU A 30 -4.86 -1.45 -3.79
C GLU A 30 -5.50 -0.07 -3.62
N ILE A 31 -6.82 -0.02 -3.72
CA ILE A 31 -7.59 1.22 -3.58
C ILE A 31 -7.74 1.55 -2.10
N LEU A 32 -7.57 2.82 -1.76
CA LEU A 32 -7.87 3.37 -0.45
C LEU A 32 -8.66 4.68 -0.61
N THR A 33 -9.72 4.87 0.18
CA THR A 33 -10.57 6.07 0.09
C THR A 33 -10.74 6.72 1.45
N LYS A 34 -10.85 8.06 1.45
CA LYS A 34 -11.11 8.86 2.66
C LYS A 34 -11.88 10.11 2.30
N GLY A 35 -13.17 10.14 2.64
CA GLY A 35 -14.05 11.20 2.17
C GLY A 35 -14.05 11.23 0.64
N ASP A 36 -13.75 12.39 0.07
CA ASP A 36 -13.68 12.58 -1.39
C ASP A 36 -12.32 12.22 -1.99
N LYS A 37 -11.33 11.83 -1.18
CA LYS A 37 -10.02 11.41 -1.67
C LYS A 37 -10.03 9.94 -2.08
N LEU A 38 -9.39 9.68 -3.23
CA LEU A 38 -9.16 8.35 -3.76
C LEU A 38 -7.67 8.16 -4.01
N PHE A 39 -7.14 7.08 -3.45
CA PHE A 39 -5.75 6.67 -3.58
C PHE A 39 -5.65 5.30 -4.22
N ILE A 40 -4.62 5.08 -5.04
CA ILE A 40 -4.16 3.75 -5.45
C ILE A 40 -2.76 3.57 -4.86
N ASN A 41 -2.65 2.72 -3.84
CA ASN A 41 -1.37 2.27 -3.34
C ASN A 41 -0.88 1.16 -4.26
N TYR A 42 0.41 1.13 -4.56
CA TYR A 42 1.01 0.09 -5.38
C TYR A 42 2.39 -0.22 -4.86
N SER A 43 2.87 -1.42 -5.13
CA SER A 43 4.23 -1.80 -4.80
C SER A 43 5.17 -1.52 -5.95
N CYS A 44 6.38 -1.10 -5.64
CA CYS A 44 7.47 -0.92 -6.60
C CYS A 44 8.75 -1.56 -6.08
N ARG A 45 9.76 -1.65 -6.96
CA ARG A 45 10.95 -2.49 -6.76
C ARG A 45 10.56 -3.97 -6.71
N GLU A 46 11.54 -4.85 -6.56
CA GLU A 46 11.35 -6.29 -6.68
C GLU A 46 10.93 -6.92 -5.35
N SER A 47 9.83 -7.70 -5.35
CA SER A 47 9.28 -8.32 -4.13
C SER A 47 10.21 -9.29 -3.40
N TRP A 48 11.32 -9.68 -4.03
CA TRP A 48 12.35 -10.55 -3.45
C TRP A 48 13.57 -9.79 -2.91
N THR A 49 13.64 -8.47 -3.03
CA THR A 49 14.76 -7.65 -2.52
C THR A 49 14.33 -6.88 -1.26
N VAL A 50 15.29 -6.26 -0.58
CA VAL A 50 14.99 -5.36 0.56
C VAL A 50 14.39 -4.03 0.10
N ASP A 51 14.46 -3.74 -1.20
CA ASP A 51 14.01 -2.49 -1.76
C ASP A 51 12.50 -2.43 -1.97
N TYR A 52 11.76 -3.53 -1.86
CA TYR A 52 10.31 -3.55 -2.05
C TYR A 52 9.60 -2.55 -1.14
N ARG A 53 8.77 -1.67 -1.71
CA ARG A 53 8.11 -0.57 -0.99
C ARG A 53 6.82 -0.13 -1.68
N LEU A 54 6.00 0.68 -1.00
CA LEU A 54 4.79 1.25 -1.58
C LEU A 54 4.99 2.66 -2.12
N GLY A 55 4.46 2.91 -3.32
CA GLY A 55 4.11 4.22 -3.84
C GLY A 55 2.60 4.44 -3.80
N MET A 56 2.16 5.66 -4.07
CA MET A 56 0.74 6.04 -4.05
C MET A 56 0.42 6.98 -5.20
N LEU A 57 -0.71 6.75 -5.86
CA LEU A 57 -1.36 7.69 -6.77
C LEU A 57 -2.56 8.30 -6.08
N GLU A 58 -2.66 9.62 -6.04
CA GLU A 58 -3.85 10.35 -5.60
C GLU A 58 -4.62 10.88 -6.81
N LEU A 59 -5.94 10.73 -6.80
CA LEU A 59 -6.80 11.41 -7.76
C LEU A 59 -6.90 12.90 -7.40
N LYS A 60 -6.32 13.77 -8.24
CA LYS A 60 -6.25 15.22 -7.96
C LYS A 60 -7.62 15.90 -7.88
N ASN A 61 -8.57 15.44 -8.69
CA ASN A 61 -9.92 15.99 -8.75
C ASN A 61 -10.90 14.88 -9.15
N PRO A 62 -11.97 14.64 -8.36
CA PRO A 62 -12.98 13.61 -8.66
C PRO A 62 -13.77 13.83 -9.96
N ASP A 63 -13.80 15.05 -10.49
CA ASP A 63 -14.50 15.39 -11.74
C ASP A 63 -13.69 15.04 -13.00
N ILE A 64 -12.40 14.78 -12.87
CA ILE A 64 -11.55 14.39 -14.01
C ILE A 64 -11.63 12.87 -14.18
N PRO A 65 -11.78 12.34 -15.42
CA PRO A 65 -11.85 10.90 -15.64
C PRO A 65 -10.66 10.15 -15.03
N ILE A 66 -10.94 9.09 -14.25
CA ILE A 66 -9.91 8.20 -13.69
C ILE A 66 -9.06 7.50 -14.76
N THR A 67 -9.55 7.46 -15.99
CA THR A 67 -8.86 6.92 -17.16
C THR A 67 -7.92 7.91 -17.83
N ASP A 68 -7.86 9.15 -17.38
CA ASP A 68 -6.86 10.12 -17.82
C ASP A 68 -5.62 10.00 -16.91
N PRO A 69 -4.43 9.64 -17.44
CA PRO A 69 -3.21 9.57 -16.63
C PRO A 69 -2.87 10.88 -15.93
N SER A 70 -3.24 12.02 -16.50
CA SER A 70 -2.99 13.33 -15.91
C SER A 70 -3.89 13.63 -14.71
N SER A 71 -4.90 12.81 -14.41
CA SER A 71 -5.73 12.92 -13.21
C SER A 71 -5.01 12.52 -11.93
N TRP A 72 -3.88 11.81 -12.06
CA TRP A 72 -3.18 11.19 -10.96
C TRP A 72 -1.93 11.97 -10.56
N GLU A 73 -1.75 12.17 -9.26
CA GLU A 73 -0.52 12.68 -8.66
C GLU A 73 0.21 11.54 -7.98
N LYS A 74 1.48 11.31 -8.36
CA LYS A 74 2.31 10.23 -7.80
C LYS A 74 3.10 10.75 -6.60
N THR A 75 3.14 9.98 -5.53
CA THR A 75 3.96 10.26 -4.34
C THR A 75 4.57 8.97 -3.80
N GLY A 76 5.80 9.05 -3.29
CA GLY A 76 6.41 7.91 -2.62
C GLY A 76 7.86 8.14 -2.18
N PRO A 77 8.45 7.17 -1.46
CA PRO A 77 7.76 6.00 -0.93
C PRO A 77 6.85 6.37 0.25
N VAL A 78 5.63 5.81 0.29
CA VAL A 78 4.65 6.08 1.37
C VAL A 78 4.68 5.04 2.48
N PHE A 79 5.25 3.86 2.20
CA PHE A 79 5.44 2.81 3.19
C PHE A 79 6.64 1.92 2.81
N SER A 80 7.49 1.65 3.78
CA SER A 80 8.66 0.78 3.62
C SER A 80 8.99 0.04 4.91
N GLY A 81 9.81 -0.99 4.80
CA GLY A 81 10.25 -1.80 5.93
C GLY A 81 11.67 -2.31 5.73
N LEU A 82 12.31 -2.72 6.83
CA LEU A 82 13.73 -3.10 6.85
C LEU A 82 14.12 -4.18 5.83
N PHE A 83 13.20 -5.11 5.52
CA PHE A 83 13.46 -6.24 4.64
C PHE A 83 12.63 -6.21 3.36
N GLY A 84 12.11 -5.05 2.96
CA GLY A 84 11.19 -4.93 1.84
C GLY A 84 9.77 -5.33 2.24
N THR A 85 8.81 -4.44 1.92
CA THR A 85 7.41 -4.59 2.30
C THR A 85 6.48 -4.06 1.22
N GLY A 86 5.36 -4.74 1.00
CA GLY A 86 4.39 -4.28 0.03
C GLY A 86 3.24 -5.25 -0.18
N HIS A 87 2.61 -5.10 -1.34
CA HIS A 87 1.38 -5.77 -1.79
C HIS A 87 0.33 -5.74 -0.68
N CYS A 88 -0.05 -4.53 -0.28
CA CYS A 88 -0.91 -4.32 0.85
C CYS A 88 -2.40 -4.50 0.50
N SER A 89 -3.20 -4.66 1.53
CA SER A 89 -4.64 -4.46 1.53
C SER A 89 -5.04 -3.61 2.73
N PHE A 90 -6.22 -2.99 2.69
CA PHE A 90 -6.75 -2.21 3.79
C PHE A 90 -8.02 -2.82 4.37
N VAL A 91 -8.10 -2.87 5.70
CA VAL A 91 -9.28 -3.36 6.41
C VAL A 91 -9.63 -2.44 7.57
N LYS A 92 -10.88 -2.53 8.02
CA LYS A 92 -11.32 -1.88 9.26
C LYS A 92 -11.23 -2.86 10.42
N SER A 93 -11.08 -2.32 11.63
CA SER A 93 -11.32 -3.09 12.86
C SER A 93 -12.76 -3.63 12.92
N PRO A 94 -13.05 -4.68 13.72
CA PRO A 94 -14.40 -5.24 13.86
C PRO A 94 -15.51 -4.23 14.19
N ASP A 95 -15.20 -3.17 14.94
CA ASP A 95 -16.13 -2.10 15.28
C ASP A 95 -16.14 -0.92 14.28
N GLY A 96 -15.35 -1.01 13.20
CA GLY A 96 -15.26 0.01 12.14
C GLY A 96 -14.49 1.28 12.51
N ARG A 97 -13.91 1.37 13.73
CA ARG A 97 -13.33 2.63 14.25
C ARG A 97 -11.87 2.84 13.88
N GLU A 98 -11.14 1.79 13.51
CA GLU A 98 -9.72 1.85 13.18
C GLU A 98 -9.47 1.39 11.75
N ASP A 99 -8.46 2.00 11.13
CA ASP A 99 -7.96 1.67 9.81
C ASP A 99 -6.67 0.86 9.94
N TRP A 100 -6.60 -0.25 9.22
CA TRP A 100 -5.52 -1.23 9.32
C TRP A 100 -4.95 -1.54 7.95
N ILE A 101 -3.63 -1.54 7.84
CA ILE A 101 -2.91 -2.00 6.66
C ILE A 101 -2.46 -3.44 6.93
N ILE A 102 -2.79 -4.34 6.00
CA ILE A 102 -2.29 -5.70 5.93
C ILE A 102 -1.29 -5.74 4.79
N TYR A 103 -0.13 -6.35 4.99
CA TYR A 103 0.93 -6.36 3.98
C TYR A 103 1.84 -7.55 4.20
N HIS A 104 2.68 -7.86 3.22
CA HIS A 104 3.76 -8.82 3.43
C HIS A 104 5.10 -8.12 3.63
N SER A 105 5.97 -8.73 4.42
CA SER A 105 7.37 -8.33 4.58
C SER A 105 8.24 -9.56 4.46
N LYS A 106 9.45 -9.41 3.92
CA LYS A 106 10.43 -10.51 4.01
C LYS A 106 10.89 -10.70 5.46
N LYS A 107 11.32 -11.91 5.77
CA LYS A 107 11.83 -12.31 7.09
C LYS A 107 13.30 -11.95 7.32
N SER A 108 14.05 -11.72 6.24
CA SER A 108 15.46 -11.34 6.30
C SER A 108 15.89 -10.53 5.07
N ALA A 109 17.12 -10.00 5.09
CA ALA A 109 17.70 -9.28 3.97
C ALA A 109 18.07 -10.18 2.78
N LYS A 110 18.14 -11.51 2.97
CA LYS A 110 18.47 -12.47 1.90
C LYS A 110 17.45 -12.38 0.78
N GLU A 111 17.91 -12.36 -0.48
CA GLU A 111 17.01 -12.38 -1.63
C GLU A 111 16.12 -13.64 -1.64
N GLY A 112 14.86 -13.47 -2.05
CA GLY A 112 13.87 -14.53 -2.15
C GLY A 112 12.52 -14.15 -1.53
N TRP A 113 11.62 -15.13 -1.41
CA TRP A 113 10.21 -14.91 -1.08
C TRP A 113 9.79 -15.42 0.29
N GLU A 114 10.75 -15.68 1.20
CA GLU A 114 10.45 -16.00 2.59
C GLU A 114 9.84 -14.77 3.28
N ARG A 115 8.51 -14.77 3.36
CA ARG A 115 7.70 -13.63 3.81
C ARG A 115 6.76 -14.04 4.94
N ASP A 116 6.39 -13.06 5.76
CA ASP A 116 5.28 -13.13 6.69
C ASP A 116 4.22 -12.10 6.32
N ILE A 117 2.99 -12.34 6.75
CA ILE A 117 1.92 -11.34 6.71
C ILE A 117 1.97 -10.57 8.01
N ARG A 118 1.91 -9.25 7.91
CA ARG A 118 1.85 -8.33 9.03
C ARG A 118 0.64 -7.43 8.87
N VAL A 119 0.21 -6.90 10.01
CA VAL A 119 -0.95 -6.04 10.10
C VAL A 119 -0.65 -4.97 11.15
N GLN A 120 -0.92 -3.71 10.83
CA GLN A 120 -0.77 -2.63 11.79
C GLN A 120 -1.83 -1.55 11.57
N LYS A 121 -2.19 -0.87 12.65
CA LYS A 121 -3.06 0.30 12.56
C LYS A 121 -2.31 1.44 11.87
N PHE A 122 -2.98 2.15 11.00
CA PHE A 122 -2.51 3.43 10.48
C PHE A 122 -3.48 4.56 10.85
N THR A 123 -3.04 5.79 10.61
CA THR A 123 -3.82 6.99 10.93
C THR A 123 -3.97 7.88 9.71
N TRP A 124 -4.70 8.97 9.85
CA TRP A 124 -4.89 9.95 8.80
C TRP A 124 -4.36 11.30 9.28
N ASP A 125 -3.67 12.04 8.44
CA ASP A 125 -3.31 13.41 8.75
C ASP A 125 -4.50 14.37 8.63
N LEU A 126 -4.29 15.66 8.94
CA LEU A 126 -5.32 16.69 8.89
C LEU A 126 -5.84 16.96 7.46
N ASN A 127 -5.06 16.62 6.44
CA ASN A 127 -5.41 16.78 5.05
C ASN A 127 -6.09 15.53 4.47
N GLY A 128 -6.23 14.45 5.27
CA GLY A 128 -6.85 13.20 4.84
C GLY A 128 -5.91 12.24 4.11
N TYR A 129 -4.60 12.40 4.24
CA TYR A 129 -3.60 11.45 3.72
C TYR A 129 -3.35 10.31 4.72
N PRO A 130 -3.15 9.08 4.24
CA PRO A 130 -2.82 7.98 5.12
C PRO A 130 -1.40 8.12 5.69
N VAL A 131 -1.26 7.89 6.99
CA VAL A 131 0.01 7.87 7.72
C VAL A 131 0.24 6.44 8.18
N PHE A 132 0.90 5.65 7.35
CA PHE A 132 1.18 4.22 7.59
C PHE A 132 2.25 3.99 8.67
N GLY A 133 3.16 4.95 8.84
CA GLY A 133 4.32 4.81 9.71
C GLY A 133 5.35 3.83 9.15
N ASN A 134 6.18 3.26 10.02
CA ASN A 134 7.13 2.22 9.64
C ASN A 134 6.49 0.84 9.78
N ALA A 135 6.87 -0.10 8.92
CA ALA A 135 6.45 -1.49 9.06
C ALA A 135 6.91 -2.08 10.40
N VAL A 136 5.96 -2.60 11.20
CA VAL A 136 6.25 -3.27 12.48
C VAL A 136 7.16 -4.47 12.28
N ARG A 137 7.99 -4.77 13.29
CA ARG A 137 8.91 -5.91 13.27
C ARG A 137 8.16 -7.22 13.51
N ALA A 138 8.71 -8.32 13.01
CA ALA A 138 8.21 -9.64 13.35
C ALA A 138 8.32 -9.87 14.87
N GLY A 139 7.22 -10.32 15.48
CA GLY A 139 7.13 -10.54 16.93
C GLY A 139 6.94 -9.28 17.76
N GLU A 140 6.83 -8.10 17.14
CA GLU A 140 6.47 -6.87 17.86
C GLU A 140 5.04 -6.96 18.40
N GLU A 141 4.88 -6.70 19.68
CA GLU A 141 3.55 -6.66 20.29
C GLU A 141 2.81 -5.40 19.85
N ILE A 142 1.70 -5.59 19.16
CA ILE A 142 0.78 -4.53 18.76
C ILE A 142 -0.52 -4.64 19.53
N ARG A 143 -1.20 -3.50 19.71
CA ARG A 143 -2.56 -3.51 20.26
C ARG A 143 -3.48 -4.27 19.31
N ARG A 144 -4.37 -5.09 19.86
CA ARG A 144 -5.40 -5.78 19.08
C ARG A 144 -6.38 -4.76 18.45
N PRO A 145 -6.93 -5.05 17.25
CA PRO A 145 -7.96 -4.23 16.64
C PRO A 145 -9.13 -3.96 17.60
N SER A 146 -9.64 -2.73 17.60
CA SER A 146 -10.77 -2.38 18.44
C SER A 146 -12.03 -3.19 18.10
N GLY A 147 -12.81 -3.54 19.12
CA GLY A 147 -14.02 -4.37 18.93
C GLY A 147 -13.74 -5.87 18.77
N GLU A 148 -12.48 -6.30 18.83
CA GLU A 148 -12.18 -7.73 18.85
C GLU A 148 -12.70 -8.38 20.15
N MET A 149 -13.50 -9.43 19.98
CA MET A 149 -14.02 -10.20 21.11
C MET A 149 -12.87 -10.96 21.79
N LYS A 150 -12.78 -10.88 23.11
CA LYS A 150 -11.92 -11.79 23.87
C LYS A 150 -12.51 -13.20 23.74
N LEU A 151 -11.84 -14.07 23.00
CA LEU A 151 -12.10 -15.51 23.09
C LEU A 151 -11.92 -15.91 24.56
N LYS A 152 -12.98 -16.45 25.17
CA LYS A 152 -12.85 -17.09 26.49
C LYS A 152 -11.93 -18.29 26.30
N LYS A 153 -10.83 -18.32 27.05
CA LYS A 153 -9.95 -19.49 27.16
C LYS A 153 -10.68 -20.60 27.90
#